data_AF-A0A3Q8X679-F1
#
_entry.id   AF-A0A3Q8X679-F1
#
_cell.length_a   1.000
_cell.length_b   1.000
_cell.length_c   1.000
_cell.angle_alpha   90.00
_cell.angle_beta   90.00
_cell.angle_gamma   90.00
#
_symmetry.space_group_name_H-M   'P 1'
#
loop_
_entity.id
_entity.type
_entity.pdbx_description
1 polymer ?
#
loop_
_entity_poly.entity_id
_entity_poly.type
_entity_poly.pdbx_seq_one_letter_code
_entity_poly.pdbx_strand_id
1 'polypeptide(L)' 'MIWIAFLVAAGAVIYEYPRLRRARQFKELTVFTIIIVCGLMLSIALKKHLPIPNPLDFITAVYKPMSRVLLSVFN' A
#
# COMPACT_ATOMS: atom_id res chain seq x y z
N MET A 1 0.93 6.68 7.48
CA MET A 1 1.57 5.59 6.69
C MET A 1 1.84 5.98 5.24
N ILE A 2 0.93 6.67 4.53
CA ILE A 2 1.15 7.03 3.10
C ILE A 2 2.38 7.91 2.83
N TRP A 3 2.77 8.74 3.80
CA TRP A 3 3.98 9.57 3.74
C TRP A 3 5.25 8.74 3.52
N ILE A 4 5.33 7.53 4.08
CA ILE A 4 6.48 6.63 3.92
C ILE A 4 6.55 6.14 2.46
N ALA A 5 5.42 5.82 1.85
CA ALA A 5 5.36 5.39 0.45
C ALA A 5 5.85 6.50 -0.50
N PHE A 6 5.49 7.75 -0.24
CA PHE A 6 6.00 8.89 -1.00
C PHE A 6 7.50 9.10 -0.81
N LEU A 7 8.01 8.94 0.42
CA LEU A 7 9.42 9.12 0.74
C LEU A 7 10.30 8.04 0.06
N VAL A 8 9.84 6.78 0.09
CA VAL A 8 10.50 5.67 -0.61
C VAL A 8 10.46 5.86 -2.12
N ALA A 9 9.30 6.25 -2.68
CA ALA A 9 9.18 6.52 -4.11
C ALA A 9 10.11 7.68 -4.55
N ALA A 10 10.20 8.75 -3.77
CA ALA A 10 11.11 9.86 -4.04
C ALA A 10 12.58 9.42 -3.99
N GLY A 11 12.97 8.62 -3.00
CA GLY A 11 14.32 8.06 -2.89
C GLY A 11 14.68 7.18 -4.09
N ALA A 12 13.76 6.29 -4.49
CA ALA A 12 13.94 5.42 -5.66
C ALA A 12 14.12 6.26 -6.94
N VAL A 13 13.26 7.27 -7.17
CA VAL A 13 13.39 8.16 -8.33
C VAL A 13 14.72 8.89 -8.33
N ILE A 14 15.15 9.48 -7.20
CA ILE A 14 16.41 10.23 -7.13
C ILE A 14 17.63 9.34 -7.41
N TYR A 15 17.59 8.07 -7.01
CA TYR A 15 18.69 7.13 -7.23
C TYR A 15 18.69 6.54 -8.65
N GLU A 16 17.54 6.04 -9.11
CA GLU A 16 17.44 5.33 -10.39
C GLU A 16 17.29 6.24 -11.60
N TYR A 17 16.65 7.41 -11.47
CA TYR A 17 16.51 8.37 -12.57
C TYR A 17 17.85 8.82 -13.19
N PRO A 18 18.87 9.28 -12.43
CA PRO A 18 20.16 9.65 -13.00
C PRO A 18 20.97 8.45 -13.49
N ARG A 19 20.71 7.24 -12.96
CA ARG A 19 21.34 6.00 -13.42
C ARG A 19 20.82 5.60 -14.80
N LEU A 20 19.51 5.52 -14.96
CA LEU A 20 18.84 5.14 -16.21
C LEU A 20 18.96 6.20 -17.30
N ARG A 21 18.94 7.49 -16.92
CA ARG A 21 19.19 8.60 -17.87
C ARG A 21 20.61 8.55 -18.43
N ARG A 22 21.61 8.23 -17.60
CA ARG A 22 23.00 8.06 -18.08
C ARG A 22 23.16 6.85 -19.00
N ALA A 23 22.42 5.77 -18.75
CA ALA A 23 22.42 4.58 -19.60
C ALA A 23 21.61 4.75 -20.91
N ARG A 24 20.91 5.87 -21.13
CA ARG A 24 19.96 6.10 -22.25
C ARG A 24 18.89 5.00 -22.37
N GLN A 25 18.59 4.27 -21.29
CA GLN A 25 17.63 3.17 -21.29
C GLN A 25 16.22 3.72 -21.06
N PHE A 26 15.65 4.35 -22.08
CA PHE A 26 14.29 4.91 -22.01
C PHE A 26 13.23 3.84 -21.75
N LYS A 27 13.42 2.62 -22.27
CA LYS A 27 12.50 1.49 -22.04
C LYS A 27 12.43 1.11 -20.55
N GLU A 28 13.58 1.05 -19.87
CA GLU A 28 13.63 0.75 -18.44
C GLU A 28 13.05 1.89 -17.61
N LEU A 29 13.25 3.14 -18.03
CA LEU A 29 12.71 4.32 -17.34
C LEU A 29 11.18 4.31 -17.33
N THR A 30 10.58 3.89 -18.44
CA THR A 30 9.12 3.72 -18.56
C THR A 30 8.62 2.60 -17.64
N VAL A 31 9.26 1.44 -17.62
CA VAL A 31 8.87 0.32 -16.74
C VAL A 31 8.98 0.72 -15.26
N PHE A 32 10.08 1.37 -14.88
CA PHE A 32 10.29 1.88 -13.52
C PHE A 32 9.19 2.87 -13.10
N THR A 33 8.88 3.83 -13.99
CA THR A 33 7.85 4.83 -13.72
C THR A 33 6.46 4.19 -13.58
N ILE A 34 6.12 3.23 -14.44
CA ILE A 34 4.85 2.48 -14.36
C ILE A 34 4.74 1.75 -13.02
N ILE A 35 5.80 1.07 -12.59
CA ILE A 35 5.82 0.34 -11.30
C ILE A 35 5.62 1.31 -10.13
N ILE A 36 6.32 2.45 -10.11
CA ILE A 36 6.16 3.46 -9.04
C ILE A 36 4.73 4.04 -9.03
N VAL A 37 4.19 4.40 -10.19
CA VAL A 37 2.83 4.94 -10.30
C VAL A 37 1.81 3.91 -9.83
N CYS A 38 1.95 2.63 -10.22
CA CYS A 38 1.11 1.55 -9.75
C CYS A 38 1.20 1.40 -8.22
N GLY A 39 2.40 1.36 -7.64
CA GLY A 39 2.59 1.24 -6.20
C GLY A 39 1.98 2.41 -5.40
N LEU A 40 2.10 3.63 -5.93
CA LEU A 40 1.46 4.82 -5.35
C LEU A 40 -0.06 4.76 -5.47
N MET A 41 -0.59 4.37 -6.63
CA MET A 41 -2.04 4.19 -6.82
C MET A 41 -2.60 3.13 -5.87
N LEU A 42 -1.94 1.99 -5.73
CA LEU A 42 -2.30 0.92 -4.78
C LEU A 42 -2.29 1.42 -3.34
N SER A 43 -1.27 2.19 -2.95
CA SER A 43 -1.17 2.78 -1.61
C SER A 43 -2.28 3.78 -1.32
N ILE A 44 -2.66 4.58 -2.32
CA ILE A 44 -3.78 5.53 -2.23
C ILE A 44 -5.12 4.79 -2.19
N ALA A 45 -5.31 3.77 -3.03
CA ALA A 45 -6.52 2.95 -3.08
C ALA A 45 -6.76 2.23 -1.75
N LEU A 46 -5.70 1.66 -1.16
CA LEU A 46 -5.74 1.01 0.14
C LEU A 46 -6.14 1.99 1.25
N LYS A 47 -5.60 3.23 1.23
CA LYS A 47 -5.95 4.26 2.23
C LYS A 47 -7.36 4.81 2.03
N LYS A 48 -7.83 4.92 0.78
CA LYS A 48 -9.16 5.44 0.47
C LYS A 48 -10.31 4.54 0.92
N HIS A 49 -10.03 3.39 1.55
CA HIS A 49 -11.06 2.42 1.92
C HIS A 49 -12.00 2.14 0.74
N LEU A 50 -11.46 2.06 -0.50
CA LEU A 50 -12.13 1.22 -1.49
C LEU A 50 -12.32 -0.13 -0.80
N PRO A 51 -13.49 -0.79 -0.93
CA PRO A 51 -13.85 -2.01 -0.19
C PRO A 51 -13.02 -3.20 -0.67
N ILE A 52 -11.71 -3.10 -0.49
CA ILE A 52 -10.78 -4.20 -0.47
C ILE A 52 -10.91 -4.70 0.97
N PRO A 53 -11.48 -5.90 1.20
CA PRO A 53 -11.70 -6.42 2.53
C PRO A 53 -10.35 -6.40 3.26
N ASN A 54 -10.23 -5.52 4.23
CA ASN A 54 -9.02 -5.39 5.02
C ASN A 54 -8.93 -6.69 5.84
N PRO A 55 -7.79 -7.38 5.90
CA PRO A 55 -7.65 -8.56 6.77
C PRO A 55 -7.99 -8.25 8.23
N LEU A 56 -7.84 -7.00 8.66
CA LEU A 56 -8.35 -6.53 9.94
C LEU A 56 -9.88 -6.58 10.03
N ASP A 57 -10.64 -6.27 8.99
CA ASP A 57 -12.10 -6.40 9.00
C ASP A 57 -12.53 -7.86 9.16
N PHE A 58 -11.80 -8.80 8.57
CA PHE A 58 -12.03 -10.23 8.76
C PHE A 58 -11.77 -10.65 10.22
N ILE A 59 -10.65 -10.22 10.79
CA ILE A 59 -10.33 -10.45 12.21
C ILE A 59 -11.40 -9.83 13.11
N THR A 60 -11.85 -8.60 12.79
CA THR A 60 -12.86 -7.89 13.57
C THR A 60 -14.24 -8.54 13.46
N ALA A 61 -14.58 -9.11 12.29
CA ALA A 61 -15.80 -9.87 12.06
C ALA A 61 -15.85 -11.18 12.85
N VAL A 62 -14.70 -11.84 13.07
CA VAL A 62 -14.58 -13.03 13.90
C VAL A 62 -14.57 -12.68 15.40
N TYR A 63 -13.89 -11.60 15.79
CA TYR A 63 -13.79 -11.19 17.19
C TYR A 63 -15.09 -10.56 17.75
N LYS A 64 -15.87 -9.84 16.94
CA LYS A 64 -17.14 -9.23 17.35
C LYS A 64 -18.16 -10.23 17.94
N PRO A 65 -18.48 -11.37 17.31
CA PRO A 65 -19.41 -12.34 17.87
C PRO A 65 -18.83 -13.00 19.14
N MET A 66 -17.52 -13.28 19.15
CA MET A 66 -16.84 -13.91 20.29
C MET A 66 -16.88 -13.02 21.55
N SER A 67 -16.67 -11.71 21.39
CA SER A 67 -16.82 -10.74 22.47
C SER A 67 -18.25 -10.63 22.99
N ARG A 68 -19.27 -10.71 22.11
CA ARG A 68 -20.68 -10.74 22.53
C ARG A 68 -21.02 -11.99 23.33
N VAL A 69 -20.49 -13.16 22.95
CA VAL A 69 -20.68 -14.42 23.70
C VAL A 69 -20.02 -14.35 25.07
N LEU A 70 -18.79 -13.83 25.16
CA LEU A 70 -18.10 -13.64 26.45
C LEU A 70 -18.86 -12.69 27.37
N LEU A 71 -19.35 -11.56 26.84
CA LEU A 71 -20.16 -10.60 27.59
C LEU A 71 -21.51 -11.19 28.05
N SER A 72 -22.15 -12.04 27.23
CA SER A 72 -23.41 -12.71 27.62
C SER A 72 -23.21 -13.87 28.61
N VAL A 73 -22.00 -14.41 28.73
CA VAL A 73 -21.68 -15.45 29.71
C VAL A 73 -21.34 -14.84 31.07
N PHE A 74 -20.87 -13.59 31.10
CA PHE A 74 -20.50 -12.85 32.31
C PHE A 74 -21.63 -11.99 32.91
N ASN A 75 -22.81 -11.93 32.30
CA ASN A 75 -23.99 -11.20 32.78
C ASN A 75 -25.19 -12.12 32.91
#